data_AF-A0A958C6R7-F1
#
_entry.id   AF-A0A958C6R7-F1
#
_cell.length_a   1.000
_cell.length_b   1.000
_cell.length_c   1.000
_cell.angle_alpha   90.00
_cell.angle_beta   90.00
_cell.angle_gamma   90.00
#
_symmetry.space_group_name_H-M   'P 1'
#
loop_
_entity.id
_entity.type
_entity.pdbx_description
1 polymer ?
#
loop_
_entity_poly.entity_id
_entity_poly.type
_entity_poly.pdbx_seq_one_letter_code
_entity_poly.pdbx_strand_id
1 'polypeptide(L)'
;GRELTKKFEEVWRGSASDAIAHFRDTPVRGEVTLVVAGTGRRRAEGRWPEAQVRVAVELMAQERVGAAGIARTVSRLSGWTRGEVYAMAVAAGDAAADEQVEQS
;
A
#
# COMPACT_ATOMS: atom_id res chain seq x y z
N GLY A 1 2.78 -7.59 44.56
CA GLY A 1 1.61 -8.31 44.04
C GLY A 1 1.88 -8.63 42.59
N ARG A 2 1.71 -9.88 42.17
CA ARG A 2 1.88 -10.28 40.76
C ARG A 2 0.80 -9.57 39.93
N GLU A 3 1.22 -8.65 39.08
CA GLU A 3 0.39 -8.08 38.01
C GLU A 3 0.04 -9.21 37.03
N LEU A 4 -1.21 -9.68 37.12
CA LEU A 4 -1.70 -10.88 36.44
C LEU A 4 -2.68 -10.52 35.31
N THR A 5 -2.40 -9.46 34.56
CA THR A 5 -3.25 -9.00 33.45
C THR A 5 -2.45 -8.48 32.24
N LYS A 6 -1.68 -9.35 31.60
CA LYS A 6 -1.36 -9.23 30.15
C LYS A 6 -1.47 -10.63 29.53
N LYS A 7 -2.68 -11.17 29.51
CA LYS A 7 -2.93 -12.59 29.20
C LYS A 7 -3.13 -12.89 27.70
N PHE A 8 -2.91 -11.92 26.82
CA PHE A 8 -3.20 -12.06 25.39
C PHE A 8 -2.20 -11.34 24.48
N GLU A 9 -0.89 -11.47 24.74
CA GLU A 9 0.09 -11.18 23.68
C GLU A 9 0.11 -12.38 22.73
N GLU A 10 -0.66 -12.28 21.64
CA GLU A 10 -0.68 -13.25 20.56
C GLU A 10 0.40 -12.89 19.53
N VAL A 11 1.33 -13.80 19.27
CA VAL A 11 2.35 -13.62 18.24
C VAL A 11 2.06 -14.56 17.08
N TRP A 12 1.46 -14.00 16.04
CA TRP A 12 1.16 -14.70 14.80
C TRP A 12 2.29 -14.52 13.77
N ARG A 13 2.60 -15.56 12.99
CA ARG A 13 3.59 -15.53 11.90
C ARG A 13 3.06 -16.28 10.68
N GLY A 14 3.26 -15.71 9.50
CA GLY A 14 2.86 -16.30 8.22
C GLY A 14 3.07 -15.32 7.08
N SER A 15 2.57 -15.65 5.88
CA SER A 15 2.60 -14.72 4.75
C SER A 15 1.56 -13.60 4.93
N ALA A 16 1.68 -12.52 4.15
CA ALA A 16 0.66 -11.46 4.17
C ALA A 16 -0.74 -12.00 3.79
N SER A 17 -0.80 -12.97 2.87
CA SER A 17 -2.04 -13.62 2.47
C SER A 17 -2.67 -14.43 3.61
N ASP A 18 -1.85 -15.17 4.35
CA ASP A 18 -2.33 -15.94 5.51
C ASP A 18 -2.82 -15.00 6.62
N ALA A 19 -2.17 -13.84 6.79
CA ALA A 19 -2.57 -12.84 7.78
C ALA A 19 -3.96 -12.29 7.45
N ILE A 20 -4.19 -11.93 6.19
CA ILE A 20 -5.48 -11.42 5.72
C ILE A 20 -6.59 -12.45 5.95
N ALA A 21 -6.33 -13.73 5.63
CA ALA A 21 -7.30 -14.80 5.85
C ALA A 21 -7.59 -15.00 7.34
N HIS A 22 -6.54 -15.12 8.17
CA HIS A 22 -6.65 -15.38 9.60
C HIS A 22 -7.38 -14.26 10.36
N PHE A 23 -6.98 -13.00 10.14
CA PHE A 23 -7.55 -11.85 10.87
C PHE A 23 -8.90 -11.38 10.33
N ARG A 24 -9.35 -11.88 9.17
CA ARG A 24 -10.74 -11.73 8.73
C ARG A 24 -11.69 -12.53 9.62
N ASP A 25 -11.31 -13.75 9.97
CA ASP A 25 -12.14 -14.66 10.77
C ASP A 25 -11.93 -14.45 12.29
N THR A 26 -10.75 -13.97 12.69
CA THR A 26 -10.40 -13.66 14.08
C THR A 26 -9.92 -12.22 14.21
N PRO A 27 -10.84 -11.24 14.35
CA PRO A 27 -10.46 -9.83 14.38
C PRO A 27 -9.64 -9.46 15.63
N VAL A 28 -8.56 -8.71 15.42
CA VAL A 28 -7.69 -8.21 16.50
C VAL A 28 -8.43 -7.16 17.32
N ARG A 29 -8.37 -7.26 18.65
CA ARG A 29 -8.96 -6.27 19.57
C ARG A 29 -7.85 -5.40 20.16
N GLY A 30 -7.87 -4.10 19.88
CA GLY A 30 -6.90 -3.13 20.41
C GLY A 30 -5.72 -2.87 19.46
N GLU A 31 -4.54 -2.59 20.03
CA GLU A 31 -3.32 -2.28 19.28
C GLU A 31 -2.63 -3.56 18.76
N VAL A 32 -2.10 -3.50 17.54
CA VAL A 32 -1.31 -4.58 16.94
C VAL A 32 0.03 -4.05 16.44
N THR A 33 1.10 -4.82 16.63
CA THR A 33 2.41 -4.56 16.02
C THR A 33 2.62 -5.51 14.84
N LEU A 34 2.71 -4.96 13.62
CA LEU A 34 3.03 -5.73 12.42
C LEU A 34 4.52 -5.64 12.10
N VAL A 35 5.22 -6.78 12.12
CA VAL A 35 6.60 -6.88 11.65
C VAL A 35 6.60 -7.51 10.27
N VAL A 36 6.91 -6.71 9.25
CA VAL A 36 7.05 -7.20 7.87
C VAL A 36 8.51 -7.49 7.60
N ALA A 37 8.82 -8.73 7.20
CA ALA A 37 10.16 -9.07 6.74
C ALA A 37 10.51 -8.20 5.54
N GLY A 38 11.63 -7.46 5.63
CA GLY A 38 12.18 -6.77 4.47
C GLY A 38 12.45 -7.77 3.35
N THR A 39 12.38 -7.33 2.09
CA THR A 39 12.45 -8.21 0.90
C THR A 39 13.80 -8.94 0.71
N GLY A 40 14.74 -8.80 1.66
CA GLY A 40 16.15 -9.24 1.55
C GLY A 40 16.93 -8.56 0.41
N ARG A 41 16.22 -7.85 -0.48
CA ARG A 41 16.76 -7.16 -1.63
C ARG A 41 17.15 -5.75 -1.21
N ARG A 42 18.44 -5.45 -1.38
CA ARG A 42 18.91 -4.10 -1.69
C ARG A 42 17.88 -3.47 -2.64
N ARG A 43 17.37 -2.28 -2.28
CA ARG A 43 16.41 -1.44 -3.03
C ARG A 43 16.30 -1.92 -4.49
N ALA A 44 15.18 -2.55 -4.84
CA ALA A 44 15.02 -3.30 -6.10
C ALA A 44 15.82 -2.67 -7.25
N GLU A 45 16.90 -3.32 -7.68
CA GLU A 45 17.81 -2.83 -8.73
C GLU A 45 17.17 -2.86 -10.14
N GLY A 46 15.83 -2.89 -10.23
CA GLY A 46 15.10 -3.04 -11.48
C GLY A 46 13.80 -2.24 -11.49
N ARG A 47 13.42 -1.83 -12.70
CA ARG A 47 12.15 -1.14 -13.00
C ARG A 47 10.98 -2.04 -12.61
N TRP A 48 10.05 -1.53 -11.80
CA TRP A 48 8.83 -2.24 -11.45
C TRP A 48 8.00 -2.56 -12.70
N PRO A 49 7.24 -3.67 -12.70
CA PRO A 49 6.19 -3.88 -13.69
C PRO A 49 5.22 -2.69 -13.70
N GLU A 50 4.76 -2.29 -14.89
CA GLU A 50 3.83 -1.16 -15.04
C GLU A 50 2.54 -1.35 -14.22
N ALA A 51 1.99 -2.56 -14.19
CA ALA A 51 0.81 -2.87 -13.39
C ALA A 51 0.98 -2.54 -11.90
N GLN A 52 2.17 -2.79 -11.35
CA GLN A 52 2.48 -2.44 -9.96
C GLN A 52 2.55 -0.92 -9.76
N VAL A 53 3.07 -0.18 -10.74
CA VAL A 53 3.10 1.29 -10.71
C VAL A 53 1.69 1.86 -10.79
N ARG A 54 0.83 1.33 -11.66
CA ARG A 54 -0.57 1.75 -11.79
C ARG A 54 -1.34 1.56 -10.49
N VAL A 55 -1.24 0.39 -9.87
CA VAL A 55 -1.86 0.13 -8.55
C VAL A 55 -1.36 1.12 -7.49
N ALA A 56 -0.06 1.42 -7.45
CA ALA A 56 0.50 2.38 -6.51
C ALA A 56 0.00 3.82 -6.78
N VAL A 57 -0.14 4.20 -8.04
CA VAL A 57 -0.70 5.49 -8.47
C VAL A 57 -2.17 5.61 -8.06
N GLU A 58 -2.98 4.60 -8.36
CA GLU A 58 -4.41 4.56 -8.03
C GLU A 58 -4.63 4.66 -6.52
N LEU A 59 -3.89 3.88 -5.72
CA LEU A 59 -4.00 3.92 -4.26
C LEU A 59 -3.67 5.31 -3.70
N MET A 60 -2.60 5.95 -4.18
CA MET A 60 -2.24 7.29 -3.72
C MET A 60 -3.23 8.36 -4.20
N ALA A 61 -3.85 8.18 -5.37
CA ALA A 61 -4.89 9.07 -5.88
C ALA A 61 -6.18 8.97 -5.03
N GLN A 62 -6.55 7.76 -4.60
CA GLN A 62 -7.65 7.54 -3.65
C GLN A 62 -7.41 8.25 -2.31
N GLU A 63 -6.16 8.27 -1.85
CA GLU A 63 -5.71 9.05 -0.68
C GLU A 63 -5.59 10.58 -0.96
N ARG A 64 -6.13 11.06 -2.10
CA ARG A 64 -6.16 12.47 -2.52
C ARG A 64 -4.78 13.11 -2.63
N VAL A 65 -3.74 12.30 -2.86
CA VAL A 65 -2.40 12.83 -3.14
C VAL A 65 -2.38 13.41 -4.56
N GLY A 66 -2.00 14.67 -4.70
CA GLY A 66 -1.89 15.29 -6.02
C GLY A 66 -0.83 14.60 -6.91
N ALA A 67 -1.03 14.62 -8.23
CA ALA A 67 -0.19 13.93 -9.21
C ALA A 67 1.33 14.21 -9.04
N ALA A 68 1.71 15.42 -8.68
CA ALA A 68 3.11 15.79 -8.41
C ALA A 68 3.71 15.11 -7.16
N GLY A 69 2.88 14.80 -6.16
CA GLY A 69 3.24 14.02 -4.98
C GLY A 69 3.41 12.55 -5.32
N ILE A 70 2.44 11.97 -6.05
CA ILE A 70 2.50 10.59 -6.53
C ILE A 70 3.76 10.35 -7.37
N ALA A 71 4.01 11.21 -8.36
CA ALA A 71 5.18 11.14 -9.23
C ALA A 71 6.51 11.14 -8.46
N ARG A 72 6.59 11.93 -7.37
CA ARG A 72 7.79 12.02 -6.53
C ARG A 72 8.03 10.75 -5.72
N THR A 73 6.98 10.16 -5.18
CA THR A 73 7.07 8.99 -4.31
C THR A 73 7.33 7.73 -5.12
N VAL A 74 6.52 7.48 -6.15
CA VAL A 74 6.58 6.21 -6.88
C VAL A 74 7.83 6.12 -7.75
N SER A 75 8.32 7.20 -8.36
CA SER A 75 9.59 7.17 -9.13
C SER A 75 10.80 6.77 -8.27
N ARG A 76 10.85 7.20 -7.00
CA ARG A 76 11.93 6.86 -6.06
C ARG A 76 11.98 5.38 -5.66
N LEU A 77 10.87 4.66 -5.87
CA LEU A 77 10.67 3.28 -5.44
C LEU A 77 10.68 2.31 -6.63
N SER A 78 10.19 2.77 -7.79
CA SER A 78 9.85 1.91 -8.92
C SER A 78 10.88 1.85 -10.04
N GLY A 79 11.88 2.75 -10.05
CA GLY A 79 12.80 2.86 -11.19
C GLY A 79 12.19 3.48 -12.45
N TRP A 80 10.94 3.96 -12.39
CA TRP A 80 10.32 4.78 -13.44
C TRP A 80 10.70 6.24 -13.27
N THR A 81 10.77 6.98 -14.38
CA THR A 81 11.01 8.41 -14.34
C THR A 81 9.83 9.16 -13.73
N ARG A 82 10.09 10.35 -13.17
CA ARG A 82 9.04 11.21 -12.64
C ARG A 82 8.01 11.58 -13.72
N GLY A 83 8.44 11.75 -14.97
CA GLY A 83 7.56 12.10 -16.09
C GLY A 83 6.58 10.98 -16.44
N GLU A 84 7.06 9.74 -16.55
CA GLU A 84 6.19 8.59 -16.84
C GLU A 84 5.14 8.38 -15.74
N VAL A 85 5.55 8.45 -14.46
CA VAL A 85 4.62 8.30 -13.34
C VAL A 85 3.63 9.46 -13.28
N TYR A 86 4.07 10.70 -13.56
CA TYR A 86 3.18 11.84 -13.58
C TYR A 86 2.07 11.71 -14.63
N ALA A 87 2.42 11.24 -15.84
CA ALA A 87 1.43 10.98 -16.89
C ALA A 87 0.39 9.94 -16.45
N MET A 88 0.82 8.86 -15.80
CA MET A 88 -0.11 7.86 -15.24
C MET A 88 -1.02 8.46 -14.15
N ALA A 89 -0.46 9.32 -13.28
CA ALA A 89 -1.21 9.93 -12.19
C ALA A 89 -2.25 10.95 -12.66
N VAL A 90 -1.96 11.69 -13.74
CA VAL A 90 -2.95 12.56 -14.38
C VAL A 90 -4.06 11.72 -15.02
N ALA A 91 -3.71 10.70 -15.81
CA ALA A 91 -4.69 9.83 -16.44
C ALA A 91 -5.61 9.10 -15.43
N ALA A 92 -5.06 8.69 -14.28
CA ALA A 92 -5.85 8.09 -13.20
C ALA A 92 -6.79 9.12 -12.52
N GLY A 93 -6.38 10.38 -12.44
CA GLY A 93 -7.22 11.46 -11.92
C GLY A 93 -8.38 11.81 -12.86
N ASP A 94 -8.13 11.80 -14.17
CA ASP A 94 -9.15 12.05 -15.19
C ASP A 94 -10.18 10.91 -15.21
N ALA A 95 -9.74 9.65 -15.18
CA ALA A 95 -10.63 8.48 -15.13
C ALA A 95 -11.52 8.46 -13.87
N ALA A 96 -10.97 8.86 -12.72
CA ALA A 96 -11.74 8.96 -11.47
C ALA A 96 -12.76 10.11 -11.47
N ALA A 97 -12.55 11.15 -12.29
CA ALA A 97 -13.52 12.22 -12.48
C ALA A 97 -14.68 11.77 -13.41
N ASP A 98 -14.37 11.02 -14.47
CA ASP A 98 -15.37 10.48 -15.40
C ASP A 98 -16.34 9.49 -14.71
N GLU A 99 -15.82 8.60 -13.85
CA GLU A 99 -16.66 7.65 -13.08
C GLU A 99 -17.62 8.34 -12.08
N GLN A 100 -17.33 9.57 -11.66
CA GLN A 100 -18.17 10.34 -10.75
C GLN A 100 -19.31 11.08 -11.47
N VAL A 101 -19.10 11.42 -12.75
CA VAL A 101 -20.13 12.07 -13.58
C VAL A 101 -21.23 11.07 -13.97
N GLU A 102 -20.89 9.80 -14.18
CA GLU A 102 -21.86 8.77 -14.58
C GLU A 102 -22.72 8.23 -13.41
N GLN A 103 -22.33 8.53 -12.17
CA GLN A 103 -23.10 8.18 -10.96
C GLN A 103 -23.97 9.34 -10.43
N SER A 104 -24.04 10.47 -11.16
CA SER A 104 -24.77 11.69 -10.77
C SER A 104 -26.07 11.90 -11.56
#